data_AF-A0AA96JH28-F1
#
_entry.id   AF-A0AA96JH28-F1
#
_cell.length_a   1.000
_cell.length_b   1.000
_cell.length_c   1.000
_cell.angle_alpha   90.00
_cell.angle_beta   90.00
_cell.angle_gamma   90.00
#
_symmetry.space_group_name_H-M   'P 1'
#
loop_
_entity.id
_entity.type
_entity.pdbx_description
1 polymer ?
#
loop_
_entity_poly.entity_id
_entity_poly.type
_entity_poly.pdbx_seq_one_letter_code
_entity_poly.pdbx_strand_id
1 'polypeptide(L)'
;MTGAMLLERVTPACDLEPRSVARVAGRIVAVQVEPADAAPTVVARIDDGTGFVHAVFMGRREVPGIEPGRTVDVEGRVCETTAEPRIYNPRYELR
;
A
#
# COMPACT_ATOMS: atom_id res chain seq x y z
N MET A 1 23.89 13.16 15.11
CA MET A 1 24.06 12.40 13.85
C MET A 1 23.15 11.17 13.94
N THR A 2 21.82 11.33 14.06
CA THR A 2 20.84 11.28 12.94
C THR A 2 21.15 10.06 12.06
N GLY A 3 20.51 8.90 12.16
CA GLY A 3 19.09 8.63 12.38
C GLY A 3 18.43 8.32 11.03
N ALA A 4 18.68 7.12 10.49
CA ALA A 4 17.92 6.42 9.44
C ALA A 4 18.80 5.30 8.82
N MET A 5 18.75 4.07 9.35
CA MET A 5 19.42 2.94 8.68
C MET A 5 18.77 1.59 8.99
N LEU A 6 17.43 1.52 9.05
CA LEU A 6 16.72 0.26 9.32
C LEU A 6 15.26 0.28 8.84
N LEU A 7 15.06 0.39 7.53
CA LEU A 7 13.82 -0.11 6.89
C LEU A 7 14.18 -0.91 5.63
N GLU A 8 15.17 -1.80 5.76
CA GLU A 8 15.38 -2.90 4.80
C GLU A 8 14.44 -4.08 5.08
N ARG A 9 13.67 -4.03 6.18
CA ARG A 9 12.79 -5.12 6.60
C ARG A 9 11.37 -4.88 6.07
N VAL A 10 10.88 -5.88 5.34
CA VAL A 10 9.46 -6.00 5.02
C VAL A 10 8.72 -6.43 6.29
N THR A 11 7.62 -5.75 6.60
CA THR A 11 6.67 -6.09 7.65
C THR A 11 5.54 -6.92 7.03
N PRO A 12 5.24 -8.12 7.55
CA PRO A 12 4.07 -8.89 7.14
C PRO A 12 2.78 -8.10 7.35
N ALA A 13 1.81 -8.22 6.45
CA ALA A 13 0.51 -7.56 6.52
C ALA A 13 -0.22 -7.89 7.82
N CYS A 14 -0.09 -9.12 8.33
CA CYS A 14 -0.69 -9.53 9.61
C CYS A 14 -0.08 -8.84 10.85
N ASP A 15 1.13 -8.32 10.73
CA ASP A 15 1.88 -7.67 11.82
C ASP A 15 1.87 -6.14 11.71
N LEU A 16 1.04 -5.58 10.81
CA LEU A 16 0.95 -4.13 10.62
C LEU A 16 0.30 -3.45 11.83
N GLU A 17 1.07 -2.59 12.50
CA GLU A 17 0.59 -1.80 13.63
C GLU A 17 0.11 -0.42 13.17
N PRO A 18 -1.10 0.02 13.57
CA PRO A 18 -1.57 1.38 13.29
C PRO A 18 -0.58 2.47 13.74
N ARG A 19 -0.50 3.55 12.96
CA ARG A 19 0.35 4.73 13.21
C ARG A 19 1.87 4.47 13.14
N SER A 20 2.30 3.24 12.84
CA SER A 20 3.69 2.91 12.54
C SER A 20 4.02 3.18 11.06
N VAL A 21 5.31 3.30 10.74
CA VAL A 21 5.80 3.26 9.34
C VAL A 21 6.21 1.83 9.04
N ALA A 22 5.70 1.28 7.94
CA ALA A 22 5.97 -0.09 7.52
C ALA A 22 6.26 -0.15 6.02
N ARG A 23 7.02 -1.17 5.62
CA ARG A 23 7.22 -1.55 4.21
C ARG A 23 6.61 -2.93 3.99
N VAL A 24 5.71 -3.08 3.03
CA VAL A 24 5.07 -4.36 2.69
C VAL A 24 5.43 -4.73 1.26
N ALA A 25 5.77 -5.98 1.01
CA ALA A 25 6.07 -6.50 -0.32
C ALA A 25 5.06 -7.58 -0.67
N GLY A 26 4.35 -7.44 -1.79
CA GLY A 26 3.30 -8.40 -2.14
C GLY A 26 2.83 -8.28 -3.58
N ARG A 27 1.84 -9.10 -3.93
CA ARG A 27 1.21 -9.11 -5.25
C ARG A 27 -0.07 -8.27 -5.21
N ILE A 28 -0.24 -7.41 -6.20
CA ILE A 28 -1.50 -6.67 -6.39
C ILE A 28 -2.56 -7.67 -6.84
N VAL A 29 -3.57 -7.90 -6.02
CA VAL A 29 -4.66 -8.84 -6.32
C VAL A 29 -5.90 -8.14 -6.89
N ALA A 30 -6.07 -6.85 -6.61
CA ALA A 30 -7.16 -6.04 -7.15
C ALA A 30 -6.75 -4.56 -7.20
N VAL A 31 -7.33 -3.83 -8.15
CA VAL A 31 -7.25 -2.37 -8.23
C VAL A 31 -8.67 -1.84 -8.40
N GLN A 32 -9.07 -0.93 -7.52
CA GLN A 32 -10.33 -0.18 -7.60
C GLN A 32 -10.02 1.27 -7.95
N VAL A 33 -10.82 1.86 -8.82
CA VAL A 33 -10.78 3.29 -9.13
C VAL A 33 -12.16 3.87 -8.85
N GLU A 34 -12.20 5.02 -8.17
CA GLU A 34 -13.46 5.70 -7.88
C GLU A 34 -14.17 6.15 -9.17
N PRO A 35 -15.52 6.22 -9.16
CA PRO A 35 -16.32 6.76 -10.25
C PRO A 35 -15.89 8.18 -10.68
N ALA A 36 -16.19 8.54 -11.93
CA ALA A 36 -15.68 9.77 -12.54
C ALA A 36 -16.18 11.06 -11.85
N ASP A 37 -17.35 11.01 -11.21
CA ASP A 37 -18.02 12.08 -10.47
C ASP A 37 -17.58 12.18 -8.99
N ALA A 38 -16.77 11.24 -8.52
CA ALA A 38 -16.16 11.27 -7.19
C ALA A 38 -14.73 11.84 -7.23
N ALA A 39 -14.19 12.16 -6.05
CA ALA A 39 -12.79 12.53 -5.93
C ALA A 39 -11.90 11.36 -6.39
N PRO A 40 -10.97 11.58 -7.35
CA PRO A 40 -10.24 10.49 -7.97
C PRO A 40 -9.35 9.78 -6.96
N THR A 41 -9.52 8.46 -6.83
CA THR A 41 -8.69 7.62 -5.96
C THR A 41 -8.46 6.28 -6.64
N VAL A 42 -7.23 5.80 -6.59
CA VAL A 42 -6.85 4.42 -6.95
C VAL A 42 -6.54 3.67 -5.66
N VAL A 43 -7.18 2.52 -5.45
CA VAL A 43 -6.92 1.62 -4.32
C VAL A 43 -6.37 0.31 -4.86
N ALA A 44 -5.13 -0.01 -4.51
CA ALA A 44 -4.53 -1.29 -4.82
C ALA A 44 -4.57 -2.19 -3.57
N ARG A 45 -5.16 -3.37 -3.73
CA ARG A 45 -5.14 -4.42 -2.70
C ARG A 45 -3.98 -5.35 -2.94
N ILE A 46 -3.13 -5.47 -1.94
CA ILE A 46 -1.86 -6.19 -2.00
C ILE A 46 -1.96 -7.37 -1.04
N ASP A 47 -1.65 -8.56 -1.56
CA ASP A 47 -1.54 -9.81 -0.81
C ASP A 47 -0.05 -10.17 -0.67
N ASP A 48 0.44 -10.29 0.55
CA ASP A 48 1.82 -10.72 0.84
C ASP A 48 1.92 -12.18 1.30
N GLY A 49 0.81 -12.92 1.25
CA GLY A 49 0.69 -14.30 1.73
C GLY A 49 0.36 -14.43 3.21
N THR A 50 0.47 -13.37 4.00
CA THR A 50 0.13 -13.33 5.43
C THR A 50 -1.16 -12.55 5.70
N GLY A 51 -1.54 -11.67 4.79
CA GLY A 51 -2.75 -10.87 4.87
C GLY A 51 -2.83 -9.87 3.72
N PHE A 52 -3.72 -8.89 3.88
CA PHE A 52 -3.96 -7.87 2.88
C PHE A 52 -3.65 -6.47 3.42
N VAL A 53 -3.12 -5.62 2.54
CA VAL A 53 -2.97 -4.19 2.78
C VAL A 53 -3.46 -3.40 1.57
N HIS A 54 -4.08 -2.26 1.83
CA HIS A 54 -4.53 -1.33 0.80
C HIS A 54 -3.52 -0.19 0.63
N ALA A 55 -2.92 -0.08 -0.56
CA ALA A 55 -2.23 1.13 -0.99
C ALA A 55 -3.23 2.09 -1.66
N VAL A 56 -3.44 3.26 -1.07
CA VAL A 56 -4.47 4.22 -1.49
C VAL A 56 -3.82 5.47 -2.07
N PHE A 57 -3.96 5.67 -3.38
CA PHE A 57 -3.43 6.82 -4.10
C PHE A 57 -4.55 7.83 -4.37
N MET A 58 -4.59 8.88 -3.57
CA MET A 58 -5.60 9.93 -3.67
C MET A 58 -5.20 10.96 -4.75
N GLY A 59 -6.20 11.55 -5.41
CA GLY A 59 -5.99 12.52 -6.48
C GLY A 59 -5.59 11.90 -7.82
N ARG A 60 -5.65 10.57 -7.94
CA ARG A 60 -5.17 9.81 -9.11
C ARG A 60 -6.30 8.98 -9.71
N ARG A 61 -6.35 8.91 -11.04
CA ARG A 61 -7.21 7.98 -11.80
C ARG A 61 -6.46 6.76 -12.29
N GLU A 62 -5.15 6.88 -12.38
CA GLU A 62 -4.21 5.84 -12.77
C GLU A 62 -2.91 6.05 -11.99
N VAL A 63 -2.21 4.95 -11.72
CA VAL A 63 -0.86 4.97 -11.14
C VAL A 63 -0.01 3.99 -11.93
N PRO A 64 1.11 4.43 -12.54
CA PRO A 64 1.91 3.56 -13.41
C PRO A 64 2.32 2.24 -12.76
N GLY A 65 2.00 1.12 -13.43
CA GLY A 65 2.34 -0.24 -12.99
C GLY A 65 1.59 -0.75 -11.77
N ILE A 66 0.66 0.02 -11.21
CA ILE A 66 -0.28 -0.45 -10.19
C ILE A 66 -1.43 -1.15 -10.89
N GLU A 67 -1.20 -2.42 -11.21
CA GLU A 67 -2.12 -3.27 -11.98
C GLU A 67 -2.22 -4.66 -11.34
N PRO A 68 -3.39 -5.33 -11.42
CA PRO A 68 -3.51 -6.69 -10.92
C PRO A 68 -2.46 -7.63 -11.50
N GLY A 69 -1.82 -8.39 -10.62
CA GLY A 69 -0.82 -9.39 -10.94
C GLY A 69 0.63 -8.94 -10.83
N ARG A 70 0.90 -7.64 -10.73
CA ARG A 70 2.24 -7.09 -10.47
C ARG A 70 2.68 -7.33 -9.03
N THR A 71 3.98 -7.49 -8.83
CA THR A 71 4.60 -7.46 -7.49
C THR A 71 5.08 -6.04 -7.20
N VAL A 72 4.80 -5.58 -5.99
CA VAL A 72 5.09 -4.21 -5.57
C VAL A 72 5.56 -4.20 -4.12
N ASP A 73 6.51 -3.31 -3.83
CA ASP A 73 6.82 -2.88 -2.48
C ASP A 73 6.10 -1.56 -2.22
N VAL A 74 5.41 -1.44 -1.09
CA VAL A 74 4.80 -0.20 -0.64
C VAL A 74 5.31 0.19 0.74
N GLU A 75 5.62 1.47 0.92
CA GLU A 75 6.15 2.00 2.17
C GLU A 75 5.38 3.26 2.56
N GLY A 76 4.98 3.32 3.83
CA GLY A 76 4.35 4.50 4.39
C GLY A 76 3.77 4.25 5.77
N ARG A 77 2.97 5.22 6.23
CA ARG A 77 2.30 5.12 7.53
C ARG A 77 1.06 4.25 7.45
N VAL A 78 0.98 3.26 8.33
CA VAL A 78 -0.19 2.40 8.49
C VAL A 78 -1.32 3.18 9.14
N CYS A 79 -2.48 3.16 8.52
CA CYS A 79 -3.72 3.73 9.02
C CYS A 79 -4.70 2.61 9.40
N GLU A 80 -5.29 2.75 10.60
CA GLU A 80 -6.31 1.84 11.10
C GLU A 80 -7.62 2.01 10.32
N THR A 81 -8.26 0.88 10.02
CA THR A 81 -9.59 0.85 9.39
C THR A 81 -10.33 -0.38 9.91
N THR A 82 -11.66 -0.37 9.84
CA THR A 82 -12.50 -1.49 10.28
C THR A 82 -12.41 -2.74 9.39
N ALA A 83 -11.71 -2.69 8.25
CA ALA A 83 -11.60 -3.79 7.30
C ALA A 83 -10.17 -4.31 7.17
N GLU A 84 -9.32 -3.60 6.41
CA GLU A 84 -7.93 -3.95 6.13
C GLU A 84 -7.03 -2.73 6.40
N PRO A 85 -5.78 -2.90 6.84
CA PRO A 85 -4.83 -1.81 6.99
C PRO A 85 -4.68 -1.01 5.69
N ARG A 86 -4.56 0.32 5.82
CA ARG A 86 -4.37 1.23 4.68
C ARG A 86 -3.05 1.97 4.79
N ILE A 87 -2.39 2.20 3.66
CA ILE A 87 -1.29 3.16 3.54
C ILE A 87 -1.68 4.16 2.46
N TYR A 88 -1.81 5.42 2.84
CA TYR A 88 -2.21 6.50 1.94
C TYR A 88 -0.98 7.14 1.28
N ASN A 89 -1.08 7.35 -0.03
CA ASN A 89 -0.03 7.87 -0.90
C ASN A 89 1.36 7.26 -0.56
N PRO A 90 1.47 5.92 -0.54
CA PRO A 90 2.72 5.27 -0.19
C PRO A 90 3.79 5.61 -1.23
N ARG A 91 5.06 5.55 -0.81
CA ARG A 91 6.14 5.28 -1.75
C ARG A 91 5.95 3.85 -2.27
N TYR A 92 6.09 3.64 -3.57
CA TYR A 92 6.03 2.30 -4.14
C TYR A 92 7.19 2.05 -5.10
N GLU A 93 7.59 0.79 -5.20
CA GLU A 93 8.59 0.29 -6.13
C GLU A 93 8.04 -0.98 -6.79
N LEU A 94 8.11 -1.02 -8.13
CA LEU A 94 7.70 -2.17 -8.91
C LEU A 94 8.86 -3.17 -8.99
N ARG A 95 8.56 -4.46 -8.84
CA ARG A 95 9.53 -5.55 -8.99
C ARG A 95 9.34 -6.32 -10.29
#